data_AF-A0A415IGY0-F1
#
_entry.id   AF-A0A415IGY0-F1
#
_cell.length_a   1.000
_cell.length_b   1.000
_cell.length_c   1.000
_cell.angle_alpha   90.00
_cell.angle_beta   90.00
_cell.angle_gamma   90.00
#
_symmetry.space_group_name_H-M   'P 1'
#
loop_
_entity.id
_entity.type
_entity.pdbx_description
1 polymer ?
#
loop_
_entity_poly.entity_id
_entity_poly.type
_entity_poly.pdbx_seq_one_letter_code
_entity_poly.pdbx_strand_id
1 'polypeptide(L)'
;LGYLVLAIHWFNPLVWIAYILLCRDIELACDEKVIRELNQNESISYSEALLSCSVNRRTVMVCPLAFGEVGVKERVKNVLNYKKPAFWIVAIAVVSSIVLGVCFLTNPSSFPVKLDSVQISKASTMDFRTNSGPTTFQLSAAEIDELSSRIKNLKIGHKDQSLQGHTPFYSLHVDTKENDRITFSGFDSNGNQAAILYENVYYRITDSDFISYLQRICAGETRTESINETNVDTAIHNAIMEHNSDRYYKGVFACESHTVLATEAGGAANSEENETLTVYVLTLYEEYNLSEEGIESVGGGCGPVALTFNVTENGYELSEYWEPGDGSQYSDDIRKKFPEDILDEVWNPQDYVDAMTAENEQKALEFSAQK
;
A
#
# COMPACT_ATOMS: atom_id res chain seq x y z
N LEU A 1 -12.70 36.21 -20.16
CA LEU A 1 -12.44 35.03 -19.32
C LEU A 1 -13.49 33.94 -19.53
N GLY A 2 -14.77 34.19 -19.23
CA GLY A 2 -15.84 33.17 -19.37
C GLY A 2 -15.92 32.52 -20.76
N TYR A 3 -15.73 33.29 -21.84
CA TYR A 3 -15.69 32.75 -23.20
C TYR A 3 -14.53 31.78 -23.45
N LEU A 4 -13.35 32.03 -22.87
CA LEU A 4 -12.21 31.11 -23.01
C LEU A 4 -12.47 29.79 -22.29
N VAL A 5 -13.08 29.85 -21.10
CA VAL A 5 -13.50 28.65 -20.35
C VAL A 5 -14.54 27.86 -21.15
N LEU A 6 -15.52 28.54 -21.74
CA LEU A 6 -16.53 27.90 -22.60
C LEU A 6 -15.90 27.29 -23.86
N ALA A 7 -14.91 27.94 -24.47
CA ALA A 7 -14.22 27.43 -25.66
C ALA A 7 -13.41 26.16 -25.35
N ILE A 8 -12.75 26.11 -24.19
CA ILE A 8 -12.00 24.92 -23.73
C ILE A 8 -12.97 23.78 -23.39
N HIS A 9 -14.07 24.11 -22.70
CA HIS A 9 -15.07 23.14 -22.22
C HIS A 9 -16.33 23.10 -23.09
N TRP A 10 -16.19 23.29 -24.41
CA TRP A 10 -17.33 23.41 -25.34
C TRP A 10 -18.25 22.18 -25.35
N PHE A 11 -17.75 21.02 -24.93
CA PHE A 11 -18.49 19.77 -24.83
C PHE A 11 -19.27 19.61 -23.50
N ASN A 12 -19.02 20.45 -22.48
CA ASN A 12 -19.60 20.29 -21.15
C ASN A 12 -20.90 21.11 -21.02
N PRO A 13 -22.09 20.47 -20.95
CA PRO A 13 -23.37 21.18 -20.86
C PRO A 13 -23.50 22.03 -19.58
N LEU A 14 -22.81 21.67 -18.49
CA LEU A 14 -22.82 22.46 -17.25
C LEU A 14 -22.09 23.80 -17.43
N VAL A 15 -21.04 23.83 -18.25
CA VAL A 15 -20.30 25.08 -18.52
C VAL A 15 -21.12 26.02 -19.39
N TRP A 16 -21.91 25.48 -20.33
CA TRP A 16 -22.89 26.28 -21.08
C TRP A 16 -23.92 26.94 -20.16
N ILE A 17 -24.51 26.16 -19.23
CA ILE A 17 -25.47 26.69 -18.26
C ILE A 17 -24.80 27.75 -17.37
N ALA A 18 -23.61 27.48 -16.84
CA ALA A 18 -22.87 28.43 -16.02
C ALA A 18 -22.55 29.73 -16.77
N TYR A 19 -22.21 29.64 -18.06
CA TYR A 19 -21.95 30.79 -18.91
C TYR A 19 -23.22 31.64 -19.13
N ILE A 20 -24.36 31.00 -19.37
CA ILE A 20 -25.66 31.69 -19.49
C ILE A 20 -26.01 32.42 -18.19
N LEU A 21 -25.84 31.76 -17.04
CA LEU A 21 -26.07 32.36 -15.73
C LEU A 21 -25.12 33.53 -15.45
N LEU A 22 -23.84 33.39 -15.80
CA LEU A 22 -22.86 34.46 -15.68
C LEU A 22 -23.24 35.70 -16.51
N CYS A 23 -23.65 35.51 -17.77
CA CYS A 23 -24.10 36.61 -18.63
C CYS A 23 -25.31 37.34 -18.01
N ARG A 24 -26.27 36.59 -17.46
CA ARG A 24 -27.43 37.13 -16.77
C ARG A 24 -27.06 37.91 -15.50
N ASP A 25 -26.14 37.39 -14.70
CA ASP A 25 -25.67 38.07 -13.47
C ASP A 25 -24.94 39.38 -13.80
N ILE A 26 -24.17 39.41 -14.89
CA ILE A 26 -23.52 40.64 -15.39
C ILE A 26 -24.56 41.69 -15.80
N GLU A 27 -25.64 41.30 -16.51
CA GLU A 27 -26.72 42.23 -16.86
C GLU A 27 -27.37 42.83 -15.63
N LEU A 28 -27.73 41.99 -14.65
CA LEU A 28 -28.38 42.44 -13.42
C LEU A 28 -27.48 43.35 -12.58
N ALA A 29 -26.17 43.06 -12.50
CA ALA A 29 -25.21 43.90 -11.80
C ALA A 29 -24.99 45.26 -12.50
N CYS A 30 -24.99 45.28 -13.83
CA CYS A 30 -24.96 46.52 -14.61
C CYS A 30 -26.20 47.38 -14.36
N ASP A 31 -27.38 46.77 -14.41
CA ASP A 31 -28.65 47.47 -14.12
C ASP A 31 -28.66 48.00 -12.68
N GLU A 32 -28.24 47.19 -11.70
CA GLU A 32 -28.12 47.59 -10.29
C GLU A 32 -27.22 48.81 -10.11
N LYS A 33 -26.07 48.83 -10.79
CA LYS A 33 -25.12 49.96 -10.71
C LYS A 33 -25.74 51.26 -11.22
N VAL A 34 -26.51 51.20 -12.30
CA VAL A 34 -27.18 52.36 -12.89
C VAL A 34 -28.28 52.87 -11.94
N ILE A 35 -29.15 51.99 -11.45
CA ILE A 35 -30.32 52.39 -10.63
C ILE A 35 -29.95 52.85 -9.21
N ARG A 36 -28.75 52.51 -8.70
CA ARG A 36 -28.28 52.94 -7.37
C ARG A 36 -28.27 54.46 -7.20
N GLU A 37 -28.09 55.20 -8.30
CA GLU A 37 -27.97 56.66 -8.35
C GLU A 37 -29.23 57.35 -8.92
N LEU A 38 -30.23 56.58 -9.35
CA LEU A 38 -31.47 57.11 -9.93
C LEU A 38 -32.56 57.30 -8.88
N ASN A 39 -33.41 58.31 -9.09
CA ASN A 39 -34.66 58.49 -8.37
C ASN A 39 -35.79 57.66 -9.02
N GLN A 40 -36.94 57.58 -8.36
CA GLN A 40 -38.04 56.71 -8.80
C GLN A 40 -38.55 57.05 -10.21
N ASN A 41 -38.68 58.33 -10.58
CA ASN A 41 -39.09 58.73 -11.93
C ASN A 41 -38.04 58.35 -12.99
N GLU A 42 -36.75 58.48 -12.66
CA GLU A 42 -35.65 58.15 -13.57
C GLU A 42 -35.51 56.63 -13.77
N SER A 43 -35.82 55.83 -12.74
CA SER A 43 -35.87 54.36 -12.84
C SER A 43 -36.99 53.87 -13.77
N ILE A 44 -38.12 54.60 -13.83
CA ILE A 44 -39.23 54.33 -14.75
C ILE A 44 -38.79 54.65 -16.19
N SER A 45 -38.20 55.81 -16.43
CA SER A 45 -37.67 56.17 -17.76
C SER A 45 -36.57 55.20 -18.24
N TYR A 46 -35.72 54.71 -17.32
CA TYR A 46 -34.75 53.66 -17.63
C TYR A 46 -35.42 52.33 -17.99
N SER A 47 -36.48 51.95 -17.28
CA SER A 47 -37.27 50.74 -17.58
C SER A 47 -37.96 50.83 -18.94
N GLU A 48 -38.48 52.00 -19.32
CA GLU A 48 -39.04 52.27 -20.65
C GLU A 48 -37.98 52.17 -21.74
N ALA A 49 -36.76 52.66 -21.47
CA ALA A 49 -35.63 52.51 -22.37
C ALA A 49 -35.28 51.02 -22.58
N LEU A 50 -35.16 50.24 -21.51
CA LEU A 50 -34.94 48.78 -21.57
C LEU A 50 -36.03 48.07 -22.39
N LEU A 51 -37.31 48.44 -22.17
CA LEU A 51 -38.44 47.87 -22.89
C LEU A 51 -38.40 48.25 -24.38
N SER A 52 -38.17 49.52 -24.71
CA SER A 52 -38.10 49.99 -26.10
C SER A 52 -36.97 49.34 -26.89
N CYS A 53 -35.80 49.15 -26.26
CA CYS A 53 -34.65 48.43 -26.84
C CYS A 53 -34.90 46.93 -27.03
N SER A 54 -35.87 46.35 -26.31
CA SER A 54 -36.23 44.92 -26.43
C SER A 54 -37.23 44.63 -27.56
N VAL A 55 -38.10 45.59 -27.89
CA VAL A 55 -39.18 45.41 -28.87
C VAL A 55 -38.66 45.40 -30.32
N ASN A 56 -37.52 46.03 -30.59
CA ASN A 56 -37.00 46.22 -31.95
C ASN A 56 -35.69 45.45 -32.22
N ARG A 57 -35.68 44.12 -32.05
CA ARG A 57 -34.51 43.27 -32.39
C ARG A 57 -34.74 42.40 -33.63
N ARG A 58 -33.83 42.51 -34.60
CA ARG A 58 -33.55 41.47 -35.59
C ARG A 58 -32.66 40.41 -34.94
N THR A 59 -33.10 39.16 -34.93
CA THR A 59 -32.32 38.01 -34.43
C THR A 59 -31.12 37.76 -35.35
N VAL A 60 -29.96 38.30 -35.00
CA VAL A 60 -28.70 37.96 -35.68
C VAL A 60 -28.16 36.68 -35.04
N MET A 61 -28.29 35.57 -35.77
CA MET A 61 -27.97 34.19 -35.37
C MET A 61 -26.46 33.93 -35.13
N VAL A 62 -25.58 34.90 -35.40
CA VAL A 62 -24.12 34.65 -35.53
C VAL A 62 -23.36 34.81 -34.20
N CYS A 63 -24.03 35.15 -33.10
CA CYS A 63 -23.38 35.24 -31.80
C CYS A 63 -24.33 34.81 -30.68
N PRO A 64 -24.00 33.79 -29.86
CA PRO A 64 -24.68 33.56 -28.58
C PRO A 64 -24.39 34.67 -27.55
N LEU A 65 -23.76 35.78 -27.99
CA LEU A 65 -23.50 37.01 -27.24
C LEU A 65 -24.72 37.95 -27.19
N ALA A 66 -25.92 37.52 -27.55
CA ALA A 66 -27.09 38.40 -27.52
C ALA A 66 -27.61 38.62 -26.09
N PHE A 67 -26.84 39.41 -25.33
CA PHE A 67 -27.21 40.12 -24.10
C PHE A 67 -28.57 40.84 -24.28
N GLY A 68 -29.69 40.14 -24.08
CA GLY A 68 -31.00 40.79 -24.13
C GLY A 68 -32.18 39.94 -24.61
N GLU A 69 -32.02 38.64 -24.85
CA GLU A 69 -33.20 37.77 -25.05
C GLU A 69 -33.73 37.20 -23.73
N VAL A 70 -32.84 36.88 -22.78
CA VAL A 70 -33.22 36.19 -21.55
C VAL A 70 -33.45 37.20 -20.42
N GLY A 71 -34.69 37.70 -20.32
CA GLY A 71 -35.17 38.26 -19.05
C GLY A 71 -35.41 39.76 -18.99
N VAL A 72 -35.73 40.45 -20.09
CA VAL A 72 -36.14 41.89 -20.04
C VAL A 72 -37.26 42.13 -19.01
N LYS A 73 -38.24 41.23 -18.96
CA LYS A 73 -39.29 41.23 -17.92
C LYS A 73 -38.72 41.16 -16.51
N GLU A 74 -37.70 40.33 -16.29
CA GLU A 74 -37.03 40.14 -15.01
C GLU A 74 -36.20 41.37 -14.64
N ARG A 75 -35.46 41.93 -15.59
CA ARG A 75 -34.68 43.18 -15.44
C ARG A 75 -35.56 44.37 -15.07
N VAL A 76 -36.65 44.61 -15.82
CA VAL A 76 -37.62 45.67 -15.50
C VAL A 76 -38.24 45.45 -14.13
N LYS A 77 -38.63 44.22 -13.79
CA LYS A 77 -39.16 43.89 -12.47
C LYS A 77 -38.15 44.17 -11.36
N ASN A 78 -36.86 43.85 -11.57
CA ASN A 78 -35.81 44.02 -10.57
C ASN A 78 -35.45 45.50 -10.39
N VAL A 79 -35.42 46.27 -11.48
CA VAL A 79 -35.23 47.74 -11.47
C VAL A 79 -36.34 48.43 -10.66
N LEU A 80 -37.61 48.10 -10.93
CA LEU A 80 -38.75 48.74 -10.25
C LEU A 80 -38.88 48.35 -8.77
N ASN A 81 -38.38 47.18 -8.39
CA ASN A 81 -38.44 46.69 -7.01
C ASN A 81 -37.09 46.81 -6.28
N TYR A 82 -36.15 47.58 -6.82
CA TYR A 82 -34.83 47.71 -6.24
C TYR A 82 -34.88 48.27 -4.82
N LYS A 83 -34.21 47.59 -3.90
CA LYS A 83 -33.98 48.05 -2.54
C LYS A 83 -32.48 48.06 -2.30
N LYS A 84 -31.97 49.17 -1.77
CA LYS A 84 -30.55 49.27 -1.41
C LYS A 84 -30.22 48.14 -0.43
N PRO A 85 -29.22 47.29 -0.72
CA PRO A 85 -28.85 46.23 0.20
C PRO A 85 -28.44 46.87 1.53
N ALA A 86 -29.05 46.42 2.63
CA ALA A 86 -28.66 46.88 3.95
C ALA A 86 -27.23 46.42 4.23
N PHE A 87 -26.44 47.27 4.90
CA PHE A 87 -25.05 46.96 5.26
C PHE A 87 -24.89 45.57 5.91
N TRP A 88 -25.87 45.15 6.71
CA TRP A 88 -25.91 43.82 7.34
C TRP A 88 -26.04 42.65 6.34
N ILE A 89 -26.74 42.83 5.22
CA ILE A 89 -26.87 41.78 4.20
C ILE A 89 -25.52 41.56 3.52
N VAL A 90 -24.80 42.64 3.23
CA VAL A 90 -23.44 42.57 2.68
C VAL A 90 -22.49 41.90 3.69
N ALA A 91 -22.58 42.26 4.96
CA ALA A 91 -21.78 41.65 6.02
C ALA A 91 -22.03 40.14 6.13
N ILE A 92 -23.29 39.69 6.09
CA ILE A 92 -23.64 38.26 6.12
C ILE A 92 -23.06 37.51 4.91
N ALA A 93 -23.17 38.07 3.70
CA ALA A 93 -22.66 37.44 2.49
C ALA A 93 -21.12 37.29 2.49
N VAL A 94 -20.41 38.27 3.03
CA VAL A 94 -18.95 38.21 3.21
C VAL A 94 -18.57 37.14 4.23
N VAL A 95 -19.26 37.11 5.38
CA VAL A 95 -19.02 36.09 6.41
C VAL A 95 -19.30 34.69 5.87
N SER A 96 -20.40 34.47 5.15
CA SER A 96 -20.70 33.16 4.56
C SER A 96 -19.63 32.73 3.55
N SER A 97 -19.12 33.65 2.75
CA SER A 97 -18.05 33.36 1.80
C SER A 97 -16.74 32.98 2.49
N ILE A 98 -16.41 33.65 3.60
CA ILE A 98 -15.25 33.32 4.43
C ILE A 98 -15.42 31.94 5.07
N VAL A 99 -16.60 31.65 5.65
CA VAL A 99 -16.88 30.35 6.28
C VAL A 99 -16.78 29.22 5.25
N LEU A 100 -17.39 29.38 4.07
CA LEU A 100 -17.27 28.40 2.99
C LEU A 100 -15.81 28.27 2.53
N GLY A 101 -15.09 29.37 2.40
CA GLY A 101 -13.65 29.37 2.08
C GLY A 101 -12.85 28.55 3.10
N VAL A 102 -13.06 28.77 4.40
CA VAL A 102 -12.39 27.99 5.45
C VAL A 102 -12.80 26.53 5.37
N CYS A 103 -14.09 26.20 5.27
CA CYS A 103 -14.55 24.81 5.20
C CYS A 103 -13.98 24.04 4.00
N PHE A 104 -13.86 24.66 2.83
CA PHE A 104 -13.40 24.01 1.61
C PHE A 104 -11.88 24.10 1.37
N LEU A 105 -11.19 25.09 1.94
CA LEU A 105 -9.73 25.28 1.76
C LEU A 105 -8.89 24.75 2.93
N THR A 106 -9.52 24.25 4.01
CA THR A 106 -8.74 23.64 5.10
C THR A 106 -8.14 22.32 4.63
N ASN A 107 -6.82 22.28 4.55
CA ASN A 107 -6.01 21.12 4.16
C ASN A 107 -6.24 19.96 5.15
N PRO A 108 -6.42 18.70 4.69
CA PRO A 108 -6.56 17.56 5.58
C PRO A 108 -5.36 17.39 6.52
N SER A 109 -5.63 16.81 7.69
CA SER A 109 -4.66 16.52 8.75
C SER A 109 -3.43 15.76 8.22
N SER A 110 -2.25 16.31 8.47
CA SER A 110 -0.97 15.64 8.24
C SER A 110 -0.81 14.42 9.14
N PHE A 111 0.12 13.54 8.77
CA PHE A 111 0.53 12.42 9.60
C PHE A 111 0.91 12.88 11.02
N PRO A 112 0.38 12.25 12.08
CA PRO A 112 0.53 12.75 13.46
C PRO A 112 1.90 12.46 14.08
N VAL A 113 2.69 11.53 13.53
CA VAL A 113 4.00 11.14 14.08
C VAL A 113 5.12 11.90 13.38
N LYS A 114 6.03 12.48 14.17
CA LYS A 114 7.27 13.04 13.66
C LYS A 114 8.29 11.93 13.46
N LEU A 115 8.52 11.58 12.20
CA LEU A 115 9.45 10.53 11.80
C LEU A 115 10.92 10.88 12.10
N ASP A 116 11.24 12.16 12.25
CA ASP A 116 12.60 12.66 12.52
C ASP A 116 13.23 12.11 13.82
N SER A 117 12.40 11.83 14.82
CA SER A 117 12.83 11.40 16.15
C SER A 117 12.76 9.89 16.34
N VAL A 118 12.31 9.14 15.34
CA VAL A 118 12.10 7.69 15.46
C VAL A 118 13.44 6.98 15.62
N GLN A 119 13.59 6.28 16.75
CA GLN A 119 14.74 5.43 17.03
C GLN A 119 14.38 4.00 16.63
N ILE A 120 14.90 3.55 15.49
CA ILE A 120 14.67 2.20 14.97
C ILE A 120 15.44 1.21 15.85
N SER A 121 14.74 0.19 16.35
CA SER A 121 15.33 -0.93 17.10
C SER A 121 15.55 -2.12 16.18
N LYS A 122 14.54 -2.44 15.37
CA LYS A 122 14.53 -3.58 14.44
C LYS A 122 13.65 -3.21 13.24
N ALA A 123 13.97 -3.75 12.07
CA ALA A 123 13.12 -3.58 10.91
C ALA A 123 13.13 -4.86 10.07
N SER A 124 11.97 -5.23 9.53
CA SER A 124 11.82 -6.41 8.70
C SER A 124 10.88 -6.17 7.53
N THR A 125 11.23 -6.71 6.37
CA THR A 125 10.39 -6.67 5.17
C THR A 125 9.62 -7.96 5.01
N MET A 126 8.48 -7.88 4.35
CA MET A 126 7.71 -9.01 3.86
C MET A 126 7.29 -8.70 2.42
N ASP A 127 7.53 -9.61 1.48
CA ASP A 127 7.20 -9.43 0.06
C ASP A 127 6.35 -10.60 -0.44
N PHE A 128 5.16 -10.28 -0.95
CA PHE A 128 4.18 -11.22 -1.48
C PHE A 128 4.21 -11.31 -3.02
N ARG A 129 5.14 -10.62 -3.68
CA ARG A 129 5.25 -10.61 -5.16
C ARG A 129 5.92 -11.86 -5.72
N THR A 130 6.47 -12.72 -4.87
CA THR A 130 7.19 -13.95 -5.22
C THR A 130 6.23 -15.10 -5.48
N ASN A 131 6.54 -15.96 -6.45
CA ASN A 131 5.72 -17.13 -6.79
C ASN A 131 5.85 -18.29 -5.78
N SER A 132 6.80 -18.18 -4.85
CA SER A 132 7.19 -19.23 -3.89
C SER A 132 6.64 -19.01 -2.48
N GLY A 133 5.70 -18.06 -2.30
CA GLY A 133 5.20 -17.63 -0.98
C GLY A 133 5.91 -16.38 -0.44
N PRO A 134 5.41 -15.80 0.67
CA PRO A 134 5.89 -14.52 1.18
C PRO A 134 7.32 -14.60 1.66
N THR A 135 8.20 -13.75 1.14
CA THR A 135 9.59 -13.69 1.58
C THR A 135 9.78 -12.64 2.66
N THR A 136 10.36 -13.02 3.79
CA THR A 136 10.59 -12.12 4.93
C THR A 136 12.09 -11.94 5.18
N PHE A 137 12.52 -10.71 5.44
CA PHE A 137 13.94 -10.41 5.72
C PHE A 137 14.07 -9.47 6.91
N GLN A 138 15.14 -9.62 7.68
CA GLN A 138 15.58 -8.62 8.67
C GLN A 138 16.56 -7.65 8.01
N LEU A 139 16.42 -6.36 8.28
CA LEU A 139 17.36 -5.36 7.79
C LEU A 139 18.67 -5.42 8.59
N SER A 140 19.79 -5.34 7.88
CA SER A 140 21.12 -5.13 8.44
C SER A 140 21.24 -3.73 9.08
N ALA A 141 22.29 -3.53 9.87
CA ALA A 141 22.56 -2.22 10.49
C ALA A 141 22.73 -1.10 9.43
N ALA A 142 23.36 -1.38 8.30
CA ALA A 142 23.54 -0.43 7.20
C ALA A 142 22.20 -0.07 6.52
N GLU A 143 21.34 -1.05 6.29
CA GLU A 143 19.99 -0.82 5.75
C GLU A 143 19.11 -0.04 6.75
N ILE A 144 19.24 -0.28 8.05
CA ILE A 144 18.58 0.49 9.11
C ILE A 144 19.05 1.95 9.11
N ASP A 145 20.35 2.20 8.92
CA ASP A 145 20.89 3.55 8.83
C ASP A 145 20.39 4.30 7.57
N GLU A 146 20.35 3.62 6.42
CA GLU A 146 19.74 4.19 5.20
C GLU A 146 18.25 4.49 5.41
N LEU A 147 17.50 3.53 5.97
CA LEU A 147 16.09 3.66 6.28
C LEU A 147 15.83 4.86 7.20
N SER A 148 16.60 4.98 8.29
CA SER A 148 16.54 6.09 9.24
C SER A 148 16.77 7.44 8.55
N SER A 149 17.73 7.52 7.62
CA SER A 149 17.97 8.74 6.83
C SER A 149 16.80 9.11 5.93
N ARG A 150 16.21 8.11 5.24
CA ARG A 150 15.10 8.30 4.31
C ARG A 150 13.78 8.65 4.99
N ILE A 151 13.52 8.07 6.16
CA ILE A 151 12.29 8.28 6.92
C ILE A 151 12.17 9.71 7.46
N LYS A 152 13.28 10.37 7.82
CA LYS A 152 13.30 11.75 8.37
C LYS A 152 12.51 12.74 7.51
N ASN A 153 12.80 12.78 6.22
CA ASN A 153 12.20 13.76 5.30
C ASN A 153 11.03 13.20 4.48
N LEU A 154 10.41 12.12 4.96
CA LEU A 154 9.40 11.40 4.19
C LEU A 154 8.16 12.27 3.94
N LYS A 155 7.81 12.44 2.66
CA LYS A 155 6.62 13.20 2.27
C LYS A 155 5.37 12.34 2.35
N ILE A 156 4.59 12.56 3.41
CA ILE A 156 3.33 11.87 3.64
C ILE A 156 2.17 12.78 3.22
N GLY A 157 1.31 12.22 2.38
CA GLY A 157 0.09 12.83 1.90
C GLY A 157 -1.08 12.64 2.88
N HIS A 158 -2.29 12.62 2.31
CA HIS A 158 -3.53 12.56 3.06
C HIS A 158 -3.87 11.13 3.53
N LYS A 159 -4.82 11.05 4.47
CA LYS A 159 -5.45 9.79 4.87
C LYS A 159 -6.15 9.17 3.66
N ASP A 160 -5.90 7.89 3.41
CA ASP A 160 -6.46 7.16 2.28
C ASP A 160 -7.26 5.95 2.79
N GLN A 161 -8.56 6.13 2.96
CA GLN A 161 -9.45 5.05 3.40
C GLN A 161 -9.71 4.01 2.31
N SER A 162 -9.40 4.32 1.04
CA SER A 162 -9.61 3.35 -0.05
C SER A 162 -8.70 2.13 0.07
N LEU A 163 -7.63 2.22 0.85
CA LEU A 163 -6.68 1.14 1.11
C LEU A 163 -7.12 0.22 2.28
N GLN A 164 -8.17 0.58 3.03
CA GLN A 164 -8.66 -0.28 4.11
C GLN A 164 -9.22 -1.60 3.55
N GLY A 165 -8.77 -2.72 4.12
CA GLY A 165 -9.18 -4.06 3.70
C GLY A 165 -8.48 -4.59 2.46
N HIS A 166 -7.54 -3.83 1.87
CA HIS A 166 -6.67 -4.33 0.81
C HIS A 166 -5.42 -4.99 1.41
N THR A 167 -5.03 -6.13 0.85
CA THR A 167 -3.77 -6.80 1.21
C THR A 167 -2.61 -6.13 0.44
N PRO A 168 -1.56 -5.66 1.13
CA PRO A 168 -0.39 -5.10 0.47
C PRO A 168 0.42 -6.19 -0.24
N PHE A 169 1.04 -5.85 -1.36
CA PHE A 169 1.96 -6.72 -2.10
C PHE A 169 3.32 -6.83 -1.41
N TYR A 170 3.71 -5.84 -0.63
CA TYR A 170 4.93 -5.85 0.17
C TYR A 170 4.79 -4.89 1.35
N SER A 171 5.43 -5.20 2.46
CA SER A 171 5.47 -4.37 3.65
C SER A 171 6.87 -4.29 4.26
N LEU A 172 7.13 -3.18 4.95
CA LEU A 172 8.28 -2.95 5.80
C LEU A 172 7.76 -2.60 7.20
N HIS A 173 8.09 -3.44 8.16
CA HIS A 173 7.76 -3.27 9.58
C HIS A 173 8.97 -2.67 10.29
N VAL A 174 8.76 -1.58 11.02
CA VAL A 174 9.80 -0.87 11.76
C VAL A 174 9.38 -0.82 13.22
N ASP A 175 10.12 -1.54 14.06
CA ASP A 175 9.94 -1.54 15.50
C ASP A 175 10.82 -0.44 16.11
N THR A 176 10.21 0.45 16.88
CA THR A 176 10.91 1.55 17.54
C THR A 176 11.38 1.13 18.93
N LYS A 177 12.36 1.86 19.48
CA LYS A 177 12.78 1.67 20.88
C LYS A 177 11.69 2.01 21.90
N GLU A 178 10.65 2.73 21.49
CA GLU A 178 9.48 3.05 22.31
C GLU A 178 8.41 1.94 22.27
N ASN A 179 8.73 0.80 21.62
CA ASN A 179 7.87 -0.37 21.46
C ASN A 179 6.63 -0.12 20.57
N ASP A 180 6.72 0.89 19.69
CA ASP A 180 5.74 1.13 18.63
C ASP A 180 6.18 0.44 17.34
N ARG A 181 5.19 0.05 16.51
CA ARG A 181 5.44 -0.52 15.19
C ARG A 181 4.88 0.38 14.09
N ILE A 182 5.75 0.86 13.22
CA ILE A 182 5.37 1.61 12.01
C ILE A 182 5.43 0.64 10.83
N THR A 183 4.35 0.53 10.07
CA THR A 183 4.31 -0.32 8.88
C THR A 183 4.16 0.53 7.62
N PHE A 184 5.11 0.38 6.69
CA PHE A 184 5.06 0.92 5.35
C PHE A 184 4.58 -0.20 4.42
N SER A 185 3.60 0.07 3.58
CA SER A 185 2.95 -0.94 2.75
C SER A 185 2.81 -0.46 1.31
N GLY A 186 3.10 -1.33 0.35
CA GLY A 186 2.82 -1.11 -1.07
C GLY A 186 1.65 -1.95 -1.56
N PHE A 187 0.75 -1.34 -2.32
CA PHE A 187 -0.52 -1.94 -2.75
C PHE A 187 -0.58 -2.20 -4.26
N ASP A 188 0.51 -1.93 -4.97
CA ASP A 188 0.65 -2.30 -6.38
C ASP A 188 2.06 -2.81 -6.71
N SER A 189 2.14 -3.59 -7.78
CA SER A 189 3.41 -4.06 -8.33
C SER A 189 4.20 -2.95 -9.02
N ASN A 190 3.54 -1.86 -9.42
CA ASN A 190 4.12 -0.76 -10.18
C ASN A 190 4.75 0.36 -9.32
N GLY A 191 4.53 0.37 -8.01
CA GLY A 191 5.13 1.37 -7.10
C GLY A 191 4.44 2.72 -7.10
N ASN A 192 3.15 2.77 -7.44
CA ASN A 192 2.40 4.02 -7.47
C ASN A 192 1.49 4.19 -6.24
N GLN A 193 1.33 3.14 -5.44
CA GLN A 193 0.47 3.13 -4.26
C GLN A 193 1.22 2.56 -3.06
N ALA A 194 1.73 3.45 -2.20
CA ALA A 194 2.27 3.08 -0.91
C ALA A 194 1.66 3.95 0.21
N ALA A 195 1.55 3.39 1.40
CA ALA A 195 1.00 4.06 2.57
C ALA A 195 1.67 3.62 3.87
N ILE A 196 1.51 4.43 4.90
CA ILE A 196 1.88 4.12 6.28
C ILE A 196 0.62 3.75 7.04
N LEU A 197 0.63 2.63 7.74
CA LEU A 197 -0.43 2.26 8.69
C LEU A 197 -0.07 2.78 10.08
N TYR A 198 -0.91 3.66 10.63
CA TYR A 198 -0.78 4.17 12.00
C TYR A 198 -2.16 4.32 12.64
N GLU A 199 -2.34 3.78 13.85
CA GLU A 199 -3.63 3.77 14.57
C GLU A 199 -4.81 3.30 13.68
N ASN A 200 -4.59 2.24 12.89
CA ASN A 200 -5.58 1.67 11.97
C ASN A 200 -6.05 2.60 10.83
N VAL A 201 -5.26 3.63 10.51
CA VAL A 201 -5.50 4.56 9.41
C VAL A 201 -4.30 4.55 8.46
N TYR A 202 -4.58 4.43 7.16
CA TYR A 202 -3.56 4.54 6.12
C TYR A 202 -3.32 6.01 5.76
N TYR A 203 -2.05 6.40 5.71
CA TYR A 203 -1.60 7.70 5.22
C TYR A 203 -0.75 7.49 3.96
N ARG A 204 -1.16 8.08 2.84
CA ARG A 204 -0.52 7.84 1.55
C ARG A 204 0.89 8.42 1.53
N ILE A 205 1.87 7.66 1.06
CA ILE A 205 3.21 8.15 0.81
C ILE A 205 3.22 8.82 -0.57
N THR A 206 3.78 10.03 -0.65
CA THR A 206 3.87 10.83 -1.89
C THR A 206 5.30 11.00 -2.39
N ASP A 207 6.25 10.44 -1.64
CA ASP A 207 7.67 10.48 -1.95
C ASP A 207 8.05 9.34 -2.91
N SER A 208 8.21 9.66 -4.20
CA SER A 208 8.57 8.67 -5.24
C SER A 208 9.90 7.98 -4.99
N ASP A 209 10.86 8.69 -4.37
CA ASP A 209 12.18 8.15 -4.09
C ASP A 209 12.10 7.13 -2.96
N PHE A 210 11.29 7.42 -1.94
CA PHE A 210 11.00 6.45 -0.88
C PHE A 210 10.18 5.25 -1.38
N ILE A 211 9.20 5.46 -2.26
CA ILE A 211 8.39 4.35 -2.78
C ILE A 211 9.26 3.39 -3.60
N SER A 212 10.12 3.92 -4.47
CA SER A 212 11.10 3.12 -5.21
C SER A 212 12.05 2.38 -4.25
N TYR A 213 12.51 3.05 -3.19
CA TYR A 213 13.32 2.43 -2.15
C TYR A 213 12.57 1.28 -1.44
N LEU A 214 11.31 1.50 -1.05
CA LEU A 214 10.47 0.52 -0.36
C LEU A 214 10.26 -0.74 -1.23
N GLN A 215 10.00 -0.55 -2.53
CA GLN A 215 9.92 -1.67 -3.46
C GLN A 215 11.21 -2.47 -3.53
N ARG A 216 12.33 -1.78 -3.65
CA ARG A 216 13.67 -2.35 -3.82
C ARG A 216 14.12 -3.09 -2.56
N ILE A 217 13.89 -2.51 -1.38
CA ILE A 217 14.30 -3.10 -0.10
C ILE A 217 13.44 -4.33 0.23
N CYS A 218 12.13 -4.31 -0.08
CA CYS A 218 11.25 -5.47 0.08
C CYS A 218 11.56 -6.58 -0.93
N ALA A 219 11.85 -6.23 -2.19
CA ALA A 219 12.29 -7.18 -3.21
C ALA A 219 13.70 -7.74 -2.94
N GLY A 220 14.49 -7.07 -2.10
CA GLY A 220 15.90 -7.39 -1.86
C GLY A 220 16.86 -6.98 -2.97
N GLU A 221 16.43 -6.17 -3.95
CA GLU A 221 17.22 -5.73 -5.12
C GLU A 221 18.46 -4.90 -4.77
N THR A 222 18.52 -4.25 -3.61
CA THR A 222 19.68 -3.50 -3.11
C THR A 222 20.88 -4.34 -2.74
N ARG A 223 20.66 -5.63 -2.58
CA ARG A 223 21.67 -6.58 -2.19
C ARG A 223 22.52 -6.84 -3.45
N THR A 224 23.38 -5.86 -3.74
CA THR A 224 24.41 -5.85 -4.80
C THR A 224 25.80 -6.21 -4.28
N GLU A 225 25.93 -6.40 -2.97
CA GLU A 225 26.66 -7.57 -2.47
C GLU A 225 25.65 -8.69 -2.62
N SER A 226 26.03 -9.81 -3.23
CA SER A 226 25.20 -11.00 -3.44
C SER A 226 24.01 -11.08 -2.47
N ILE A 227 22.83 -11.54 -2.92
CA ILE A 227 22.06 -12.39 -2.00
C ILE A 227 23.07 -13.44 -1.62
N ASN A 228 23.75 -13.24 -0.51
CA ASN A 228 24.66 -14.20 0.02
C ASN A 228 23.64 -15.19 0.55
N GLU A 229 23.30 -16.19 -0.28
CA GLU A 229 22.51 -17.38 0.06
C GLU A 229 23.32 -18.19 1.09
N THR A 230 23.73 -17.51 2.16
CA THR A 230 24.64 -17.96 3.21
C THR A 230 23.91 -18.10 4.54
N ASN A 231 22.58 -17.96 4.56
CA ASN A 231 21.81 -18.51 5.66
C ASN A 231 21.42 -19.95 5.32
N VAL A 232 22.15 -20.89 5.93
CA VAL A 232 21.89 -22.34 5.85
C VAL A 232 20.41 -22.63 6.12
N ASP A 233 19.80 -21.93 7.08
CA ASP A 233 18.38 -22.05 7.46
C ASP A 233 17.41 -21.79 6.28
N THR A 234 17.69 -20.78 5.47
CA THR A 234 16.89 -20.47 4.27
C THR A 234 17.10 -21.53 3.18
N ALA A 235 18.32 -22.06 3.03
CA ALA A 235 18.60 -23.13 2.10
C ALA A 235 17.90 -24.44 2.51
N ILE A 236 17.84 -24.74 3.82
CA ILE A 236 17.10 -25.86 4.40
C ILE A 236 15.60 -25.69 4.11
N HIS A 237 15.02 -24.54 4.43
CA HIS A 237 13.61 -24.23 4.16
C HIS A 237 13.25 -24.48 2.69
N ASN A 238 14.01 -23.87 1.77
CA ASN A 238 13.76 -23.99 0.34
C ASN A 238 13.87 -25.45 -0.14
N ALA A 239 14.89 -26.18 0.32
CA ALA A 239 15.07 -27.59 -0.02
C ALA A 239 13.89 -28.45 0.43
N ILE A 240 13.37 -28.22 1.65
CA ILE A 240 12.22 -28.95 2.20
C ILE A 240 10.94 -28.63 1.43
N MET A 241 10.68 -27.34 1.18
CA MET A 241 9.48 -26.91 0.45
C MET A 241 9.48 -27.41 -0.99
N GLU A 242 10.62 -27.32 -1.69
CA GLU A 242 10.75 -27.80 -3.07
C GLU A 242 10.58 -29.33 -3.15
N HIS A 243 11.21 -30.08 -2.24
CA HIS A 243 11.10 -31.54 -2.20
C HIS A 243 9.65 -32.03 -2.02
N ASN A 244 8.85 -31.29 -1.26
CA ASN A 244 7.46 -31.65 -0.97
C ASN A 244 6.44 -31.03 -1.94
N SER A 245 6.86 -30.13 -2.84
CA SER A 245 5.97 -29.36 -3.71
C SER A 245 5.06 -30.19 -4.62
N ASP A 246 5.52 -31.36 -5.07
CA ASP A 246 4.77 -32.26 -5.96
C ASP A 246 3.97 -33.35 -5.23
N ARG A 247 4.13 -33.49 -3.91
CA ARG A 247 3.57 -34.61 -3.14
C ARG A 247 2.10 -34.42 -2.76
N TYR A 248 1.51 -33.24 -2.94
CA TYR A 248 0.23 -32.92 -2.28
C TYR A 248 -0.82 -32.13 -3.09
N TYR A 249 -2.00 -31.96 -2.47
CA TYR A 249 -3.26 -31.59 -3.12
C TYR A 249 -3.33 -30.11 -3.55
N LYS A 250 -3.87 -29.86 -4.74
CA LYS A 250 -4.21 -28.48 -5.15
C LYS A 250 -5.32 -27.92 -4.27
N GLY A 251 -5.04 -26.83 -3.55
CA GLY A 251 -6.03 -26.08 -2.77
C GLY A 251 -5.75 -26.00 -1.27
N VAL A 252 -4.71 -26.67 -0.78
CA VAL A 252 -4.21 -26.53 0.60
C VAL A 252 -2.97 -25.61 0.62
N PHE A 253 -2.70 -25.01 1.78
CA PHE A 253 -1.49 -24.22 2.02
C PHE A 253 -0.50 -25.05 2.85
N ALA A 254 0.78 -25.00 2.50
CA ALA A 254 1.81 -25.78 3.18
C ALA A 254 2.73 -24.89 4.02
N CYS A 255 3.05 -25.37 5.22
CA CYS A 255 4.06 -24.82 6.11
C CYS A 255 5.19 -25.84 6.28
N GLU A 256 6.41 -25.34 6.48
CA GLU A 256 7.48 -26.13 7.07
C GLU A 256 8.09 -25.40 8.26
N SER A 257 8.55 -26.20 9.21
CA SER A 257 9.48 -25.80 10.26
C SER A 257 10.50 -26.90 10.43
N HIS A 258 11.67 -26.54 10.94
CA HIS A 258 12.77 -27.46 11.08
C HIS A 258 13.67 -27.13 12.26
N THR A 259 14.35 -28.14 12.77
CA THR A 259 15.38 -28.01 13.81
C THR A 259 16.67 -28.66 13.33
N VAL A 260 17.74 -27.86 13.27
CA VAL A 260 19.08 -28.37 13.00
C VAL A 260 19.61 -29.10 14.23
N LEU A 261 19.93 -30.38 14.07
CA LEU A 261 20.49 -31.24 15.12
C LEU A 261 22.02 -31.23 15.09
N ALA A 262 22.60 -31.30 13.89
CA ALA A 262 24.04 -31.19 13.71
C ALA A 262 24.42 -30.71 12.31
N THR A 263 25.68 -30.33 12.16
CA THR A 263 26.29 -29.96 10.89
C THR A 263 27.66 -30.61 10.75
N GLU A 264 27.97 -31.09 9.56
CA GLU A 264 29.24 -31.70 9.21
C GLU A 264 29.78 -31.04 7.94
N ALA A 265 30.96 -30.42 8.03
CA ALA A 265 31.63 -29.86 6.87
C ALA A 265 32.43 -30.95 6.15
N GLY A 266 32.23 -31.07 4.84
CA GLY A 266 32.99 -31.94 3.95
C GLY A 266 33.97 -31.14 3.10
N GLY A 267 35.18 -31.66 2.89
CA GLY A 267 36.24 -31.03 2.12
C GLY A 267 37.55 -30.92 2.90
N ALA A 268 38.61 -31.56 2.39
CA ALA A 268 39.91 -31.49 3.01
C ALA A 268 40.57 -30.13 2.72
N ALA A 269 41.19 -29.53 3.73
CA ALA A 269 41.95 -28.27 3.65
C ALA A 269 43.12 -28.24 2.63
N ASN A 270 43.26 -29.25 1.75
CA ASN A 270 44.37 -29.41 0.80
C ASN A 270 44.00 -30.16 -0.52
N SER A 271 42.74 -30.21 -0.95
CA SER A 271 42.38 -30.76 -2.28
C SER A 271 41.43 -29.84 -3.04
N GLU A 272 41.52 -29.82 -4.38
CA GLU A 272 40.63 -29.10 -5.32
C GLU A 272 39.17 -29.61 -5.32
N GLU A 273 38.71 -30.23 -4.22
CA GLU A 273 37.33 -30.69 -4.07
C GLU A 273 36.47 -29.55 -3.51
N ASN A 274 35.25 -29.41 -4.05
CA ASN A 274 34.28 -28.42 -3.61
C ASN A 274 33.95 -28.60 -2.12
N GLU A 275 33.93 -27.49 -1.35
CA GLU A 275 33.50 -27.49 0.04
C GLU A 275 32.02 -27.88 0.12
N THR A 276 31.67 -28.79 1.03
CA THR A 276 30.30 -29.25 1.24
C THR A 276 29.90 -29.07 2.70
N LEU A 277 28.60 -28.91 2.93
CA LEU A 277 28.00 -28.86 4.26
C LEU A 277 26.84 -29.84 4.30
N THR A 278 26.96 -30.88 5.12
CA THR A 278 25.85 -31.76 5.46
C THR A 278 25.19 -31.24 6.74
N VAL A 279 23.87 -31.06 6.69
CA VAL A 279 23.05 -30.64 7.81
C VAL A 279 22.08 -31.77 8.15
N TYR A 280 22.10 -32.20 9.41
CA TYR A 280 21.17 -33.19 9.96
C TYR A 280 20.04 -32.44 10.65
N VAL A 281 18.83 -32.63 10.14
CA VAL A 281 17.67 -31.79 10.47
C VAL A 281 16.48 -32.67 10.85
N LEU A 282 15.74 -32.28 11.87
CA LEU A 282 14.38 -32.76 12.06
C LEU A 282 13.43 -31.79 11.37
N THR A 283 12.63 -32.26 10.42
CA THR A 283 11.67 -31.42 9.67
C THR A 283 10.24 -31.79 10.03
N LEU A 284 9.39 -30.78 10.11
CA LEU A 284 7.94 -30.91 10.16
C LEU A 284 7.32 -30.12 9.00
N TYR A 285 6.82 -30.86 8.02
CA TYR A 285 6.04 -30.32 6.92
C TYR A 285 4.56 -30.58 7.17
N GLU A 286 3.73 -29.56 7.08
CA GLU A 286 2.29 -29.66 7.32
C GLU A 286 1.47 -28.91 6.30
N GLU A 287 0.28 -29.43 6.06
CA GLU A 287 -0.69 -28.90 5.12
C GLU A 287 -1.94 -28.47 5.85
N TYR A 288 -2.44 -27.31 5.45
CA TYR A 288 -3.55 -26.66 6.10
C TYR A 288 -4.65 -26.35 5.09
N ASN A 289 -5.87 -26.73 5.46
CA ASN A 289 -7.07 -26.31 4.76
C ASN A 289 -7.64 -25.05 5.40
N LEU A 290 -8.15 -24.15 4.56
CA LEU A 290 -8.74 -22.89 4.97
C LEU A 290 -10.25 -22.98 4.77
N SER A 291 -10.99 -23.00 5.87
CA SER A 291 -12.46 -23.03 5.88
C SER A 291 -13.03 -21.77 6.56
N GLU A 292 -14.35 -21.56 6.44
CA GLU A 292 -15.05 -20.50 7.18
C GLU A 292 -15.01 -20.72 8.71
N GLU A 293 -14.75 -21.95 9.16
CA GLU A 293 -14.65 -22.31 10.59
C GLU A 293 -13.23 -22.15 11.16
N GLY A 294 -12.24 -21.89 10.30
CA GLY A 294 -10.84 -21.69 10.67
C GLY A 294 -9.87 -22.54 9.85
N ILE A 295 -8.66 -22.67 10.39
CA ILE A 295 -7.57 -23.47 9.82
C ILE A 295 -7.62 -24.87 10.41
N GLU A 296 -7.52 -25.88 9.54
CA GLU A 296 -7.42 -27.27 9.94
C GLU A 296 -6.19 -27.91 9.29
N SER A 297 -5.35 -28.56 10.09
CA SER A 297 -4.25 -29.41 9.57
C SER A 297 -4.87 -30.64 8.90
N VAL A 298 -4.57 -30.85 7.64
CA VAL A 298 -5.16 -31.91 6.80
C VAL A 298 -4.17 -32.98 6.37
N GLY A 299 -2.88 -32.74 6.62
CA GLY A 299 -1.81 -33.66 6.26
C GLY A 299 -0.48 -33.12 6.74
N GLY A 300 0.51 -34.00 6.83
CA GLY A 300 1.84 -33.62 7.24
C GLY A 300 2.71 -34.82 7.58
N GLY A 301 4.00 -34.55 7.73
CA GLY A 301 4.99 -35.54 8.10
C GLY A 301 6.11 -34.90 8.91
N CYS A 302 6.45 -35.54 10.01
CA CYS A 302 7.66 -35.24 10.77
C CYS A 302 8.69 -36.33 10.51
N GLY A 303 9.94 -35.95 10.24
CA GLY A 303 10.99 -36.94 10.06
C GLY A 303 12.40 -36.35 10.07
N PRO A 304 13.42 -37.19 10.31
CA PRO A 304 14.81 -36.78 10.18
C PRO A 304 15.22 -36.77 8.71
N VAL A 305 15.94 -35.72 8.30
CA VAL A 305 16.45 -35.51 6.95
C VAL A 305 17.92 -35.08 7.04
N ALA A 306 18.73 -35.57 6.10
CA ALA A 306 20.09 -35.09 5.92
C ALA A 306 20.19 -34.34 4.58
N LEU A 307 20.56 -33.06 4.66
CA LEU A 307 20.71 -32.19 3.49
C LEU A 307 22.18 -31.93 3.27
N THR A 308 22.70 -32.28 2.09
CA THR A 308 24.07 -31.92 1.71
C THR A 308 24.03 -30.78 0.71
N PHE A 309 24.78 -29.73 1.01
CA PHE A 309 24.93 -28.55 0.17
C PHE A 309 26.37 -28.47 -0.36
N ASN A 310 26.52 -28.05 -1.61
CA ASN A 310 27.77 -27.51 -2.12
C ASN A 310 27.88 -26.06 -1.66
N VAL A 311 28.98 -25.73 -0.98
CA VAL A 311 29.27 -24.36 -0.54
C VAL A 311 29.97 -23.65 -1.70
N THR A 312 29.34 -22.59 -2.21
CA THR A 312 29.83 -21.79 -3.32
C THR A 312 30.03 -20.33 -2.88
N GLU A 313 30.71 -19.53 -3.71
CA GLU A 313 30.84 -18.09 -3.47
C GLU A 313 29.48 -17.36 -3.40
N ASN A 314 28.42 -17.97 -3.94
CA ASN A 314 27.07 -17.40 -3.95
C ASN A 314 26.18 -17.96 -2.82
N GLY A 315 26.60 -19.00 -2.11
CA GLY A 315 25.87 -19.63 -1.02
C GLY A 315 25.75 -21.14 -1.08
N TYR A 316 24.64 -21.69 -0.58
CA TYR A 316 24.40 -23.13 -0.45
C TYR A 316 23.52 -23.69 -1.58
N GLU A 317 24.11 -24.52 -2.45
CA GLU A 317 23.37 -25.25 -3.49
C GLU A 317 23.10 -26.69 -3.05
N LEU A 318 21.84 -27.11 -3.02
CA LEU A 318 21.48 -28.46 -2.59
C LEU A 318 22.06 -29.51 -3.54
N SER A 319 22.91 -30.39 -3.02
CA SER A 319 23.49 -31.52 -3.78
C SER A 319 22.86 -32.87 -3.42
N GLU A 320 22.35 -33.02 -2.20
CA GLU A 320 21.65 -34.23 -1.75
C GLU A 320 20.51 -33.89 -0.79
N TYR A 321 19.33 -34.45 -1.02
CA TYR A 321 18.24 -34.54 -0.05
C TYR A 321 18.05 -36.01 0.33
N TRP A 322 18.35 -36.37 1.57
CA TRP A 322 18.26 -37.75 2.05
C TRP A 322 17.20 -37.90 3.15
N GLU A 323 16.30 -38.87 2.98
CA GLU A 323 15.31 -39.31 3.96
C GLU A 323 15.47 -40.82 4.22
N PRO A 324 15.23 -41.32 5.44
CA PRO A 324 15.34 -42.74 5.74
C PRO A 324 14.24 -43.54 5.02
N GLY A 325 14.54 -44.80 4.67
CA GLY A 325 13.53 -45.72 4.17
C GLY A 325 12.46 -46.03 5.21
N ASP A 326 11.29 -46.47 4.76
CA ASP A 326 10.18 -46.81 5.65
C ASP A 326 10.32 -48.21 6.28
N GLY A 327 9.40 -48.52 7.19
CA GLY A 327 9.23 -49.87 7.76
C GLY A 327 10.47 -50.41 8.48
N SER A 328 10.89 -51.62 8.14
CA SER A 328 11.97 -52.32 8.85
C SER A 328 13.37 -51.77 8.59
N GLN A 329 13.53 -50.89 7.58
CA GLN A 329 14.84 -50.33 7.20
C GLN A 329 15.14 -49.00 7.93
N TYR A 330 14.09 -48.30 8.38
CA TYR A 330 14.17 -46.97 9.01
C TYR A 330 15.27 -46.85 10.06
N SER A 331 15.30 -47.76 11.04
CA SER A 331 16.27 -47.67 12.13
C SER A 331 17.71 -47.91 11.68
N ASP A 332 17.93 -48.77 10.69
CA ASP A 332 19.27 -49.10 10.19
C ASP A 332 19.80 -48.03 9.26
N ASP A 333 18.93 -47.34 8.52
CA ASP A 333 19.30 -46.26 7.63
C ASP A 333 19.75 -45.02 8.42
N ILE A 334 19.00 -44.64 9.46
CA ILE A 334 19.37 -43.52 10.32
C ILE A 334 20.71 -43.78 11.02
N ARG A 335 20.94 -44.98 11.60
CA ARG A 335 22.23 -45.30 12.24
C ARG A 335 23.43 -45.26 11.27
N LYS A 336 23.20 -45.44 9.97
CA LYS A 336 24.25 -45.36 8.95
C LYS A 336 24.53 -43.93 8.49
N LYS A 337 23.51 -43.08 8.44
CA LYS A 337 23.62 -41.72 7.88
C LYS A 337 23.85 -40.66 8.97
N PHE A 338 23.25 -40.80 10.16
CA PHE A 338 23.29 -39.78 11.21
C PHE A 338 24.43 -40.04 12.22
N PRO A 339 25.14 -39.01 12.70
CA PRO A 339 26.11 -39.10 13.79
C PRO A 339 25.51 -39.76 15.04
N GLU A 340 26.31 -40.58 15.75
CA GLU A 340 25.86 -41.32 16.94
C GLU A 340 25.38 -40.41 18.08
N ASP A 341 25.95 -39.20 18.19
CA ASP A 341 25.71 -38.25 19.26
C ASP A 341 24.38 -37.49 19.13
N ILE A 342 23.69 -37.58 17.99
CA ILE A 342 22.38 -36.98 17.77
C ILE A 342 21.24 -38.00 17.63
N LEU A 343 21.54 -39.29 17.78
CA LEU A 343 20.56 -40.35 17.56
C LEU A 343 19.42 -40.29 18.58
N ASP A 344 19.70 -39.92 19.83
CA ASP A 344 18.68 -39.85 20.88
C ASP A 344 17.63 -38.77 20.57
N GLU A 345 18.05 -37.63 20.02
CA GLU A 345 17.19 -36.55 19.53
C GLU A 345 16.35 -36.99 18.33
N VAL A 346 16.95 -37.76 17.41
CA VAL A 346 16.23 -38.32 16.25
C VAL A 346 15.18 -39.36 16.67
N TRP A 347 15.48 -40.17 17.68
CA TRP A 347 14.54 -41.20 18.19
C TRP A 347 13.44 -40.64 19.07
N ASN A 348 13.69 -39.50 19.72
CA ASN A 348 12.74 -38.87 20.63
C ASN A 348 12.44 -37.43 20.18
N PRO A 349 11.85 -37.24 18.98
CA PRO A 349 11.67 -35.91 18.40
C PRO A 349 10.62 -35.06 19.12
N GLN A 350 9.83 -35.63 20.04
CA GLN A 350 8.65 -34.99 20.61
C GLN A 350 8.94 -33.62 21.24
N ASP A 351 10.11 -33.45 21.87
CA ASP A 351 10.53 -32.19 22.48
C ASP A 351 10.67 -31.05 21.45
N TYR A 352 10.88 -31.39 20.17
CA TYR A 352 10.98 -30.46 19.05
C TYR A 352 9.67 -30.34 18.27
N VAL A 353 8.92 -31.44 18.13
CA VAL A 353 7.68 -31.48 17.35
C VAL A 353 6.65 -30.48 17.89
N ASP A 354 6.50 -30.36 19.21
CA ASP A 354 5.52 -29.44 19.80
C ASP A 354 5.81 -27.98 19.42
N ALA A 355 7.09 -27.59 19.44
CA ALA A 355 7.53 -26.24 19.07
C ALA A 355 7.37 -25.98 17.57
N MET A 356 7.76 -26.95 16.73
CA MET A 356 7.60 -26.89 15.28
C MET A 356 6.14 -26.85 14.85
N THR A 357 5.27 -27.59 15.54
CA THR A 357 3.81 -27.58 15.28
C THR A 357 3.24 -26.21 15.59
N ALA A 358 3.58 -25.62 16.75
CA ALA A 358 3.14 -24.27 17.10
C ALA A 358 3.62 -23.21 16.10
N GLU A 359 4.85 -23.37 15.58
CA GLU A 359 5.38 -22.48 14.54
C GLU A 359 4.63 -22.62 13.21
N ASN A 360 4.34 -23.85 12.76
CA ASN A 360 3.57 -24.10 11.55
C ASN A 360 2.13 -23.60 11.66
N GLU A 361 1.48 -23.82 12.80
CA GLU A 361 0.14 -23.29 13.09
C GLU A 361 0.15 -21.75 13.05
N GLN A 362 1.16 -21.11 13.62
CA GLN A 362 1.30 -19.65 13.57
C GLN A 362 1.47 -19.17 12.12
N LYS A 363 2.35 -19.81 11.32
CA LYS A 363 2.54 -19.49 9.89
C LYS A 363 1.23 -19.64 9.11
N ALA A 364 0.45 -20.69 9.40
CA ALA A 364 -0.85 -20.90 8.80
C ALA A 364 -1.87 -19.82 9.23
N LEU A 365 -1.94 -19.47 10.51
CA LEU A 365 -2.81 -18.43 11.06
C LEU A 365 -2.54 -17.06 10.41
N GLU A 366 -1.26 -16.70 10.30
CA GLU A 366 -0.83 -15.48 9.62
C GLU A 366 -1.26 -15.47 8.15
N PHE A 367 -1.21 -16.62 7.46
CA PHE A 367 -1.71 -16.77 6.09
C PHE A 367 -3.24 -16.63 6.01
N SER A 368 -4.00 -17.19 6.96
CA SER A 368 -5.46 -17.07 6.96
C SER A 368 -5.98 -15.66 7.22
N ALA A 369 -5.32 -14.90 8.10
CA ALA A 369 -5.71 -13.55 8.47
C ALA A 369 -5.53 -12.53 7.33
N GLN A 370 -4.88 -12.93 6.24
CA GLN A 370 -4.60 -12.12 5.05
C GLN A 370 -5.60 -12.36 3.90
N LYS A 371 -6.49 -13.36 4.01
CA LYS A 371 -7.63 -13.63 3.13
C LYS A 371 -8.90 -13.01 3.68
#